data_AF-A0AAN6I4P4-F1
#
_entry.id   AF-A0AAN6I4P4-F1
#
_cell.length_a   1.000
_cell.length_b   1.000
_cell.length_c   1.000
_cell.angle_alpha   90.00
_cell.angle_beta   90.00
_cell.angle_gamma   90.00
#
_symmetry.space_group_name_H-M   'P 1'
#
loop_
_entity.id
_entity.type
_entity.pdbx_description
1 polymer ?
#
loop_
_entity_poly.entity_id
_entity_poly.type
_entity_poly.pdbx_seq_one_letter_code
_entity_poly.pdbx_strand_id
1 'polypeptide(L)'
;MIPEAEYPESELKKYKILISGDAASKRDSSLRYAQEYGGQTQVVKVKKTVKKIKTTNTASTILRRHISERSWTLRNWYRHIHWKNFTLIVLCPIVGLTLCLSYNTRPCKQTLYFAALLHVFTLMSVNLLYHRYLSHSSFSIENEKLVFVLAALASGAGVTSAKNWCSSHRAHHRYCDVSDKDPHNIRRGFLFSHCGWMILIHNLKVSKAIRESKLDELPNKKAVKWQADNYHLLFITVGLMIPSLVCGWFWNDYLGGLIYAGFLKTALTQHSVFATNSLGHTIGTRPYNDGKSPRNNVLLNLITLGEGNLNFHYEFPMDYRNSNVWYDFDPTRWLIKLLCCLNFVKHLKKTSNSTVEMSYVQQQQKLIDNKRSQLNWGIPIEKLPVFSPDEFRRLAEKSKDRYLVVVSGIIHDITPFAKDHPGGLPLIKAAHGKDATTAFNGAVYQHSNAARNLLATMRIGVLGGSEILFWKQQRIENKSVPIDNDTDGNKIVRSGAQETMNKVYGGTADAA
;
A
#
# COMPACT_ATOMS: atom_id res chain seq x y z
N MET A 1 -1.24 38.28 15.93
CA MET A 1 -1.17 37.23 16.97
C MET A 1 -2.54 36.56 16.98
N ILE A 2 -2.62 35.32 16.51
CA ILE A 2 -3.85 34.52 16.56
C ILE A 2 -3.83 33.79 17.92
N PRO A 3 -4.89 33.81 18.73
CA PRO A 3 -4.89 33.14 20.02
C PRO A 3 -4.79 31.62 19.83
N GLU A 4 -3.98 30.95 20.64
CA GLU A 4 -3.97 29.48 20.71
C GLU A 4 -5.35 28.98 21.16
N ALA A 5 -5.87 27.96 20.48
CA ALA A 5 -7.15 27.36 20.83
C ALA A 5 -7.03 26.55 22.14
N GLU A 6 -7.84 26.91 23.15
CA GLU A 6 -7.99 26.11 24.37
C GLU A 6 -8.88 24.90 24.09
N TYR A 7 -8.33 23.70 24.31
CA TYR A 7 -9.08 22.45 24.20
C TYR A 7 -9.49 21.95 25.59
N PRO A 8 -10.71 21.39 25.75
CA PRO A 8 -11.18 20.86 27.03
C PRO A 8 -10.29 19.72 27.55
N GLU A 9 -10.03 19.71 28.86
CA GLU A 9 -9.19 18.71 29.55
C GLU A 9 -9.60 17.25 29.32
N SER A 10 -10.88 17.00 29.01
CA SER A 10 -11.42 15.67 28.73
C SER A 10 -10.91 15.09 27.41
N GLU A 11 -10.65 15.92 26.40
CA GLU A 11 -10.08 15.52 25.10
C GLU A 11 -8.58 15.18 25.23
N LEU A 12 -7.83 15.94 26.04
CA LEU A 12 -6.40 15.75 26.25
C LEU A 12 -6.06 14.45 27.00
N LYS A 13 -6.93 14.00 27.90
CA LYS A 13 -6.79 12.72 28.63
C LYS A 13 -6.87 11.50 27.71
N LYS A 14 -7.56 11.60 26.56
CA LYS A 14 -7.69 10.51 25.56
C LYS A 14 -6.36 10.15 24.90
N TYR A 15 -5.42 11.11 24.83
CA TYR A 15 -4.12 10.96 24.17
C TYR A 15 -2.95 10.67 25.13
N LYS A 16 -3.21 10.39 26.41
CA LYS A 16 -2.19 10.20 27.47
C LYS A 16 -1.18 11.35 27.55
N ILE A 17 -1.61 12.58 27.27
CA ILE A 17 -0.79 13.77 27.48
C ILE A 17 -1.02 14.18 28.93
N LEU A 18 0.00 14.00 29.78
CA LEU A 18 -0.05 14.39 31.19
C LEU A 18 0.00 15.92 31.30
N ILE A 19 -1.10 16.51 31.78
CA ILE A 19 -1.17 17.92 32.18
C ILE A 19 -0.60 18.01 33.61
N SER A 20 0.36 18.91 33.83
CA SER A 20 0.93 19.16 35.14
C SER A 20 -0.07 19.92 36.01
N GLY A 21 -0.67 19.25 36.98
CA GLY A 21 -1.52 19.83 38.02
C GLY A 21 -0.77 20.08 39.32
N ASP A 22 -1.19 21.15 40.00
CA ASP A 22 -0.53 21.85 41.09
C ASP A 22 -0.25 21.07 42.38
N ALA A 23 0.70 21.62 43.12
CA ALA A 23 1.14 21.17 44.42
C ALA A 23 0.05 21.33 45.50
N ALA A 24 -0.37 20.23 46.12
CA ALA A 24 -0.88 20.24 47.50
C ALA A 24 -0.87 18.86 48.17
N SER A 25 -0.44 18.88 49.44
CA SER A 25 -0.61 17.88 50.50
C SER A 25 0.33 16.66 50.52
N LYS A 26 1.27 16.73 51.46
CA LYS A 26 1.93 15.60 52.11
C LYS A 26 0.88 14.77 52.86
N ARG A 27 0.76 13.47 52.58
CA ARG A 27 0.43 12.44 53.58
C ARG A 27 1.05 11.11 53.16
N ASP A 28 1.82 10.56 54.08
CA ASP A 28 2.43 9.25 54.00
C ASP A 28 1.32 8.19 54.17
N SER A 29 1.12 7.32 53.18
CA SER A 29 0.21 6.19 53.29
C SER A 29 0.85 4.96 52.66
N SER A 30 1.50 4.15 53.50
CA SER A 30 1.90 2.79 53.15
C SER A 30 0.65 1.90 53.14
N LEU A 31 0.08 1.67 51.96
CA LEU A 31 -0.98 0.67 51.78
C LEU A 31 -0.39 -0.73 51.90
N ARG A 32 -0.83 -1.49 52.92
CA ARG A 32 -0.57 -2.93 53.08
C ARG A 32 -1.81 -3.67 52.58
N TYR A 33 -1.64 -4.58 51.61
CA TYR A 33 -2.65 -5.58 51.28
C TYR A 33 -2.10 -6.95 51.69
N ALA A 34 -2.88 -7.70 52.47
CA ALA A 34 -2.67 -9.11 52.71
C ALA A 34 -3.56 -9.88 51.70
N GLN A 35 -2.99 -10.88 51.04
CA GLN A 35 -3.74 -11.79 50.17
C GLN A 35 -3.44 -13.21 50.66
N GLU A 36 -4.46 -13.92 51.12
CA GLU A 36 -4.34 -15.31 51.57
C GLU A 36 -4.52 -16.25 50.38
N TYR A 37 -3.53 -17.12 50.16
CA TYR A 37 -3.71 -18.38 49.45
C TYR A 37 -3.06 -19.47 50.29
N GLY A 38 -3.85 -20.46 50.72
CA GLY A 38 -3.34 -21.71 51.28
C GLY A 38 -2.50 -21.59 52.55
N GLY A 39 -2.93 -20.82 53.55
CA GLY A 39 -2.44 -20.96 54.93
C GLY A 39 -1.02 -20.46 55.24
N GLN A 40 -0.37 -19.68 54.37
CA GLN A 40 0.88 -18.97 54.72
C GLN A 40 0.83 -17.49 54.33
N THR A 41 1.06 -16.61 55.31
CA THR A 41 1.13 -15.16 55.11
C THR A 41 2.52 -14.75 54.63
N GLN A 42 2.67 -14.32 53.38
CA GLN A 42 3.89 -13.64 52.91
C GLN A 42 3.67 -12.13 52.79
N VAL A 43 4.53 -11.35 53.47
CA VAL A 43 4.54 -9.89 53.42
C VAL A 43 5.42 -9.43 52.26
N VAL A 44 4.81 -9.03 51.13
CA VAL A 44 5.56 -8.46 49.99
C VAL A 44 5.75 -6.95 50.17
N LYS A 45 6.98 -6.50 50.39
CA LYS A 45 7.36 -5.07 50.37
C LYS A 45 7.49 -4.59 48.92
N VAL A 46 6.48 -3.88 48.41
CA VAL A 46 6.60 -3.17 47.13
C VAL A 46 7.29 -1.82 47.37
N LYS A 47 8.56 -1.70 46.94
CA LYS A 47 9.24 -0.39 46.86
C LYS A 47 8.66 0.40 45.69
N LYS A 48 7.84 1.42 45.99
CA LYS A 48 7.45 2.44 45.01
C LYS A 48 8.68 3.31 44.69
N THR A 49 9.37 3.06 43.59
CA THR A 49 10.40 3.98 43.10
C THR A 49 9.71 5.20 42.49
N VAL A 50 9.47 6.23 43.30
CA VAL A 50 9.05 7.55 42.80
C VAL A 50 10.24 8.18 42.08
N LYS A 51 10.26 8.11 40.75
CA LYS A 51 11.18 8.92 39.95
C LYS A 51 10.82 10.39 40.16
N LYS A 52 11.68 11.13 40.87
CA LYS A 52 11.64 12.60 40.97
C LYS A 52 11.54 13.18 39.56
N ILE A 53 10.38 13.75 39.20
CA ILE A 53 10.27 14.58 38.00
C ILE A 53 10.95 15.91 38.35
N LYS A 54 12.16 16.11 37.83
CA LYS A 54 12.79 17.45 37.85
C LYS A 54 11.97 18.34 36.91
N THR A 55 11.39 19.40 37.45
CA THR A 55 10.89 20.55 36.69
C THR A 55 12.02 21.04 35.78
N THR A 56 11.91 20.74 34.49
CA THR A 56 12.88 21.13 33.48
C THR A 56 12.33 22.35 32.77
N ASN A 57 13.06 23.47 32.85
CA ASN A 57 12.75 24.71 32.13
C ASN A 57 12.37 24.39 30.68
N THR A 58 11.25 24.93 30.18
CA THR A 58 10.71 24.65 28.83
C THR A 58 11.77 24.85 27.72
N ALA A 59 12.65 25.84 27.87
CA ALA A 59 13.79 26.05 26.98
C ALA A 59 14.81 24.89 26.97
N SER A 60 15.10 24.30 28.14
CA SER A 60 15.97 23.12 28.26
C SER A 60 15.30 21.86 27.67
N THR A 61 13.98 21.76 27.75
CA THR A 61 13.19 20.66 27.17
C THR A 61 13.13 20.77 25.65
N ILE A 62 12.97 21.98 25.09
CA ILE A 62 13.06 22.25 23.65
C ILE A 62 14.48 21.94 23.12
N LEU A 63 15.53 22.31 23.87
CA LEU A 63 16.91 21.97 23.54
C LEU A 63 17.23 20.46 23.63
N ARG A 64 16.39 19.66 24.27
CA ARG A 64 16.54 18.19 24.35
C ARG A 64 15.75 17.44 23.27
N ARG A 65 14.73 18.04 22.66
CA ARG A 65 13.97 17.40 21.56
C ARG A 65 14.89 17.11 20.39
N HIS A 66 14.72 15.96 19.76
CA HIS A 66 15.49 15.61 18.56
C HIS A 66 15.24 16.63 17.45
N ILE A 67 16.23 16.90 16.58
CA ILE A 67 16.11 17.99 15.60
C ILE A 67 14.89 17.82 14.69
N SER A 68 14.54 16.58 14.33
CA SER A 68 13.35 16.25 13.54
C SER A 68 12.01 16.64 14.17
N GLU A 69 11.97 16.90 15.48
CA GLU A 69 10.76 17.27 16.24
C GLU A 69 10.68 18.77 16.51
N ARG A 70 11.68 19.54 16.08
CA ARG A 70 11.71 20.99 16.21
C ARG A 70 11.13 21.63 14.96
N SER A 71 10.52 22.81 15.13
CA SER A 71 10.13 23.66 14.01
C SER A 71 11.35 24.17 13.25
N TRP A 72 11.18 24.40 11.96
CA TRP A 72 12.19 25.01 11.11
C TRP A 72 12.31 26.50 11.43
N THR A 73 13.55 26.96 11.57
CA THR A 73 13.91 28.36 11.80
C THR A 73 15.18 28.68 11.00
N LEU A 74 15.43 29.97 10.75
CA LEU A 74 16.67 30.42 10.11
C LEU A 74 17.94 29.99 10.88
N ARG A 75 17.82 29.71 12.19
CA ARG A 75 18.96 29.31 13.04
C ARG A 75 19.21 27.81 13.08
N ASN A 76 18.27 26.95 12.65
CA ASN A 76 18.39 25.50 12.78
C ASN A 76 18.15 24.70 11.48
N TRP A 77 17.71 25.33 10.38
CA TRP A 77 17.39 24.63 9.13
C TRP A 77 18.50 23.66 8.67
N TYR A 78 19.76 24.10 8.74
CA TYR A 78 20.92 23.30 8.34
C TYR A 78 21.12 22.04 9.19
N ARG A 79 20.58 22.00 10.41
CA ARG A 79 20.63 20.83 11.31
C ARG A 79 19.59 19.78 10.95
N HIS A 80 18.56 20.11 10.17
CA HIS A 80 17.58 19.15 9.67
C HIS A 80 18.09 18.38 8.44
N ILE A 81 19.21 18.79 7.85
CA ILE A 81 19.77 18.23 6.62
C ILE A 81 20.79 17.13 6.95
N HIS A 82 20.64 15.99 6.29
CA HIS A 82 21.63 14.92 6.27
C HIS A 82 22.69 15.23 5.20
N TRP A 83 23.69 16.05 5.57
CA TRP A 83 24.65 16.64 4.64
C TRP A 83 25.36 15.66 3.71
N LYS A 84 25.72 14.46 4.18
CA LYS A 84 26.34 13.43 3.31
C LYS A 84 25.42 13.01 2.16
N ASN A 85 24.13 12.83 2.45
CA ASN A 85 23.14 12.43 1.44
C ASN A 85 22.78 13.61 0.56
N PHE A 86 22.66 14.81 1.15
CA PHE A 86 22.45 16.04 0.39
C PHE A 86 23.54 16.28 -0.65
N THR A 87 24.81 16.05 -0.30
CA THR A 87 25.90 16.15 -1.27
C THR A 87 25.75 15.17 -2.43
N LEU A 88 25.40 13.91 -2.16
CA LEU A 88 25.26 12.89 -3.20
C LEU A 88 24.01 13.06 -4.08
N ILE A 89 22.90 13.53 -3.50
CA ILE A 89 21.59 13.58 -4.18
C ILE A 89 21.31 14.94 -4.80
N VAL A 90 21.85 16.01 -4.23
CA VAL A 90 21.57 17.38 -4.68
C VAL A 90 22.80 18.01 -5.31
N LEU A 91 23.92 18.11 -4.56
CA LEU A 91 25.10 18.81 -5.07
C LEU A 91 25.75 18.10 -6.26
N CYS A 92 25.83 16.77 -6.22
CA CYS A 92 26.45 15.97 -7.27
C CYS A 92 25.72 16.15 -8.64
N PRO A 93 24.39 16.00 -8.75
CA PRO A 93 23.67 16.36 -9.98
C PRO A 93 23.82 17.83 -10.40
N ILE A 94 23.80 18.78 -9.45
CA ILE A 94 23.97 20.21 -9.75
C ILE A 94 25.34 20.49 -10.36
N VAL A 95 26.40 19.87 -9.83
CA VAL A 95 27.75 19.96 -10.40
C VAL A 95 27.75 19.43 -11.83
N GLY A 96 27.17 18.25 -12.08
CA GLY A 96 27.05 17.70 -13.44
C GLY A 96 26.32 18.62 -14.41
N LEU A 97 25.19 19.18 -13.98
CA LEU A 97 24.42 20.13 -14.80
C LEU A 97 25.19 21.42 -15.05
N THR A 98 25.87 21.96 -14.03
CA THR A 98 26.69 23.17 -14.15
C THR A 98 27.84 22.93 -15.12
N LEU A 99 28.54 21.80 -15.01
CA LEU A 99 29.61 21.44 -15.95
C LEU A 99 29.09 21.29 -17.38
N CYS A 100 27.94 20.63 -17.56
CA CYS A 100 27.28 20.48 -18.86
C CYS A 100 27.00 21.84 -19.52
N LEU A 101 26.43 22.78 -18.76
CA LEU A 101 26.08 24.12 -19.24
C LEU A 101 27.31 25.00 -19.46
N SER A 102 28.27 25.01 -18.53
CA SER A 102 29.44 25.88 -18.58
C SER A 102 30.40 25.53 -19.71
N TYR A 103 30.62 24.24 -19.97
CA TYR A 103 31.55 23.80 -21.02
C TYR A 103 30.87 23.57 -22.37
N ASN A 104 29.54 23.68 -22.44
CA ASN A 104 28.73 23.36 -23.64
C ASN A 104 29.18 22.03 -24.30
N THR A 105 29.61 21.08 -23.47
CA THR A 105 30.20 19.82 -23.90
C THR A 105 29.14 18.98 -24.56
N ARG A 106 29.19 18.85 -25.88
CA ARG A 106 28.36 17.89 -26.60
C ARG A 106 29.04 16.52 -26.52
N PRO A 107 28.41 15.52 -25.90
CA PRO A 107 29.01 14.20 -25.81
C PRO A 107 29.03 13.59 -27.21
N CYS A 108 30.06 12.80 -27.50
CA CYS A 108 30.01 11.96 -28.68
C CYS A 108 28.89 10.90 -28.53
N LYS A 109 28.43 10.33 -29.65
CA LYS A 109 27.36 9.33 -29.63
C LYS A 109 27.73 8.12 -28.77
N GLN A 110 29.00 7.72 -28.79
CA GLN A 110 29.55 6.62 -28.00
C GLN A 110 29.38 6.86 -26.49
N THR A 111 29.71 8.06 -26.01
CA THR A 111 29.52 8.46 -24.61
C THR A 111 28.04 8.37 -24.19
N LEU A 112 27.12 8.82 -25.05
CA LEU A 112 25.67 8.73 -24.76
C LEU A 112 25.19 7.27 -24.69
N TYR A 113 25.59 6.43 -25.65
CA TYR A 113 25.23 5.00 -25.62
C TYR A 113 25.83 4.31 -24.40
N PHE A 114 27.08 4.61 -24.06
CA PHE A 114 27.73 4.09 -22.87
C PHE A 114 27.03 4.56 -21.59
N ALA A 115 26.67 5.84 -21.48
CA ALA A 115 25.93 6.38 -20.34
C ALA A 115 24.56 5.71 -20.15
N ALA A 116 23.82 5.51 -21.25
CA ALA A 116 22.53 4.82 -21.24
C ALA A 116 22.68 3.34 -20.83
N LEU A 117 23.68 2.64 -21.36
CA LEU A 117 23.94 1.25 -21.00
C LEU A 117 24.37 1.13 -19.52
N LEU A 118 25.21 2.03 -19.05
CA LEU A 118 25.64 2.09 -17.66
C LEU A 118 24.49 2.44 -16.72
N HIS A 119 23.55 3.31 -17.12
CA HIS A 119 22.31 3.55 -16.38
C HIS A 119 21.54 2.24 -16.19
N VAL A 120 21.32 1.49 -17.27
CA VAL A 120 20.60 0.21 -17.23
C VAL A 120 21.26 -0.77 -16.28
N PHE A 121 22.57 -1.00 -16.42
CA PHE A 121 23.29 -1.93 -15.54
C PHE A 121 23.33 -1.47 -14.08
N THR A 122 23.53 -0.17 -13.83
CA THR A 122 23.53 0.40 -12.48
C THR A 122 22.15 0.20 -11.82
N LEU A 123 21.07 0.57 -12.51
CA LEU A 123 19.71 0.46 -11.98
C LEU A 123 19.28 -1.00 -11.79
N MET A 124 19.56 -1.87 -12.76
CA MET A 124 19.29 -3.30 -12.64
C MET A 124 20.09 -3.95 -11.50
N SER A 125 21.30 -3.49 -11.21
CA SER A 125 22.07 -3.99 -10.06
C SER A 125 21.43 -3.58 -8.72
N VAL A 126 20.82 -2.40 -8.62
CA VAL A 126 20.01 -2.00 -7.45
C VAL A 126 18.77 -2.88 -7.34
N ASN A 127 18.02 -3.06 -8.44
CA ASN A 127 16.80 -3.86 -8.46
C ASN A 127 17.06 -5.35 -8.14
N LEU A 128 18.10 -5.92 -8.73
CA LEU A 128 18.47 -7.33 -8.53
C LEU A 128 19.06 -7.53 -7.13
N LEU A 129 20.07 -6.75 -6.76
CA LEU A 129 20.82 -6.97 -5.52
C LEU A 129 20.13 -6.36 -4.30
N TYR A 130 19.86 -5.05 -4.31
CA TYR A 130 19.33 -4.38 -3.10
C TYR A 130 17.88 -4.77 -2.87
N HIS A 131 17.07 -4.73 -3.92
CA HIS A 131 15.65 -4.95 -3.80
C HIS A 131 15.29 -6.44 -3.69
N ARG A 132 15.43 -7.21 -4.77
CA ARG A 132 14.89 -8.59 -4.84
C ARG A 132 15.73 -9.60 -4.05
N TYR A 133 17.06 -9.47 -4.08
CA TYR A 133 17.94 -10.40 -3.36
C TYR A 133 18.08 -10.07 -1.86
N LEU A 134 18.62 -8.91 -1.51
CA LEU A 134 18.95 -8.59 -0.12
C LEU A 134 17.71 -8.22 0.72
N SER A 135 16.78 -7.43 0.17
CA SER A 135 15.62 -7.00 0.96
C SER A 135 14.56 -8.10 1.08
N HIS A 136 14.28 -8.80 -0.01
CA HIS A 136 13.17 -9.77 -0.09
C HIS A 136 13.59 -11.22 -0.19
N SER A 137 14.87 -11.54 -0.31
CA SER A 137 15.34 -12.93 -0.39
C SER A 137 14.55 -13.76 -1.42
N SER A 138 14.22 -13.15 -2.57
CA SER A 138 13.40 -13.76 -3.63
C SER A 138 14.12 -14.89 -4.38
N PHE A 139 15.43 -15.01 -4.18
CA PHE A 139 16.30 -16.06 -4.74
C PHE A 139 17.61 -16.13 -3.94
N SER A 140 18.47 -17.09 -4.25
CA SER A 140 19.81 -17.21 -3.66
C SER A 140 20.93 -16.94 -4.68
N ILE A 141 22.02 -16.32 -4.21
CA ILE A 141 23.29 -16.19 -4.93
C ILE A 141 24.37 -16.84 -4.05
N GLU A 142 24.94 -17.95 -4.52
CA GLU A 142 26.03 -18.65 -3.82
C GLU A 142 27.40 -18.07 -4.16
N ASN A 143 27.57 -17.55 -5.38
CA ASN A 143 28.82 -16.97 -5.83
C ASN A 143 29.03 -15.58 -5.19
N GLU A 144 29.81 -15.55 -4.11
CA GLU A 144 30.12 -14.33 -3.38
C GLU A 144 30.78 -13.25 -4.26
N LYS A 145 31.63 -13.64 -5.23
CA LYS A 145 32.29 -12.70 -6.16
C LYS A 145 31.27 -11.93 -7.01
N LEU A 146 30.21 -12.60 -7.44
CA LEU A 146 29.12 -11.96 -8.18
C LEU A 146 28.44 -10.88 -7.32
N VAL A 147 28.26 -11.16 -6.02
CA VAL A 147 27.68 -10.18 -5.08
C VAL A 147 28.61 -8.97 -4.90
N PHE A 148 29.93 -9.16 -4.80
CA PHE A 148 30.89 -8.06 -4.78
C PHE A 148 30.80 -7.18 -6.04
N VAL A 149 30.75 -7.79 -7.23
CA VAL A 149 30.63 -7.05 -8.51
C VAL A 149 29.32 -6.27 -8.58
N LEU A 150 28.19 -6.91 -8.26
CA LEU A 150 26.88 -6.25 -8.25
C LEU A 150 26.82 -5.13 -7.22
N ALA A 151 27.45 -5.30 -6.05
CA ALA A 151 27.48 -4.30 -5.00
C ALA A 151 28.32 -3.07 -5.39
N ALA A 152 29.45 -3.29 -6.07
CA ALA A 152 30.28 -2.22 -6.64
C ALA A 152 29.51 -1.44 -7.71
N LEU A 153 28.89 -2.16 -8.66
CA LEU A 153 28.09 -1.56 -9.74
C LEU A 153 26.90 -0.76 -9.19
N ALA A 154 26.16 -1.31 -8.21
CA ALA A 154 25.03 -0.63 -7.56
C ALA A 154 25.47 0.62 -6.78
N SER A 155 26.71 0.66 -6.31
CA SER A 155 27.25 1.86 -5.64
C SER A 155 27.34 3.06 -6.58
N GLY A 156 27.45 2.82 -7.90
CA GLY A 156 27.39 3.87 -8.94
C GLY A 156 26.03 4.58 -9.05
N ALA A 157 24.99 4.10 -8.35
CA ALA A 157 23.70 4.78 -8.23
C ALA A 157 23.75 5.98 -7.28
N GLY A 158 24.73 6.07 -6.38
CA GLY A 158 24.87 7.21 -5.47
C GLY A 158 23.70 7.43 -4.50
N VAL A 159 22.91 6.40 -4.18
CA VAL A 159 21.80 6.48 -3.22
C VAL A 159 22.28 6.34 -1.77
N THR A 160 22.58 5.11 -1.33
CA THR A 160 23.21 4.76 -0.05
C THR A 160 23.74 3.32 -0.14
N SER A 161 24.52 2.88 0.85
CA SER A 161 24.98 1.49 0.94
C SER A 161 23.82 0.48 0.91
N ALA A 162 24.10 -0.72 0.40
CA ALA A 162 23.14 -1.82 0.30
C ALA A 162 22.47 -2.09 1.66
N LYS A 163 23.29 -2.12 2.71
CA LYS A 163 22.87 -2.24 4.10
C LYS A 163 21.78 -1.23 4.48
N ASN A 164 22.04 0.06 4.29
CA ASN A 164 21.09 1.11 4.68
C ASN A 164 19.84 1.09 3.81
N TRP A 165 20.01 0.86 2.50
CA TRP A 165 18.90 0.78 1.55
C TRP A 165 17.95 -0.35 1.94
N CYS A 166 18.48 -1.56 2.16
CA CYS A 166 17.67 -2.75 2.48
C CYS A 166 16.96 -2.61 3.83
N SER A 167 17.65 -2.11 4.86
CA SER A 167 17.02 -1.87 6.16
C SER A 167 15.91 -0.81 6.07
N SER A 168 16.09 0.23 5.25
CA SER A 168 15.05 1.22 4.99
C SER A 168 13.87 0.64 4.20
N HIS A 169 14.14 -0.19 3.20
CA HIS A 169 13.11 -0.84 2.37
C HIS A 169 12.26 -1.83 3.17
N ARG A 170 12.88 -2.66 4.01
CA ARG A 170 12.17 -3.56 4.93
C ARG A 170 11.30 -2.80 5.92
N ALA A 171 11.81 -1.70 6.48
CA ALA A 171 11.01 -0.82 7.34
C ALA A 171 9.83 -0.19 6.60
N HIS A 172 10.02 0.21 5.34
CA HIS A 172 8.95 0.70 4.48
C HIS A 172 7.86 -0.36 4.28
N HIS A 173 8.19 -1.58 3.84
CA HIS A 173 7.19 -2.65 3.68
C HIS A 173 6.38 -2.93 4.96
N ARG A 174 7.05 -2.90 6.12
CA ARG A 174 6.43 -3.16 7.42
C ARG A 174 5.49 -2.04 7.88
N TYR A 175 5.83 -0.78 7.60
CA TYR A 175 5.14 0.38 8.18
C TYR A 175 4.43 1.30 7.16
N CYS A 176 4.55 0.99 5.87
CA CYS A 176 3.96 1.75 4.75
C CYS A 176 2.48 1.98 4.98
N ASP A 177 2.09 3.26 4.96
CA ASP A 177 0.72 3.76 5.20
C ASP A 177 0.08 3.39 6.55
N VAL A 178 0.82 2.80 7.48
CA VAL A 178 0.30 2.41 8.79
C VAL A 178 0.75 3.37 9.88
N SER A 179 1.99 3.87 9.83
CA SER A 179 2.54 4.71 10.91
C SER A 179 3.57 5.72 10.43
N ASP A 180 4.00 6.59 11.33
CA ASP A 180 5.10 7.55 11.14
C ASP A 180 6.50 6.92 11.21
N LYS A 181 6.57 5.59 11.23
CA LYS A 181 7.81 4.79 11.19
C LYS A 181 8.32 4.49 9.78
N ASP A 182 7.50 4.70 8.76
CA ASP A 182 7.87 4.52 7.36
C ASP A 182 8.91 5.58 6.94
N PRO A 183 10.11 5.19 6.47
CA PRO A 183 11.17 6.13 6.08
C PRO A 183 10.78 7.10 4.96
N HIS A 184 10.04 6.65 3.95
CA HIS A 184 9.66 7.45 2.78
C HIS A 184 8.14 7.59 2.62
N ASN A 185 7.46 7.72 3.76
CA ASN A 185 6.01 7.86 3.86
C ASN A 185 5.42 8.92 2.91
N ILE A 186 4.62 8.47 1.93
CA ILE A 186 3.96 9.33 0.94
C ILE A 186 2.99 10.34 1.57
N ARG A 187 2.45 10.06 2.76
CA ARG A 187 1.54 10.98 3.48
C ARG A 187 2.22 12.25 3.95
N ARG A 188 3.56 12.29 3.98
CA ARG A 188 4.35 13.51 4.25
C ARG A 188 4.52 14.40 3.01
N GLY A 189 3.97 13.99 1.87
CA GLY A 189 3.99 14.73 0.62
C GLY A 189 4.90 14.11 -0.44
N PHE A 190 4.59 14.41 -1.70
CA PHE A 190 5.26 13.84 -2.87
C PHE A 190 6.77 14.11 -2.87
N LEU A 191 7.21 15.35 -2.65
CA LEU A 191 8.63 15.72 -2.65
C LEU A 191 9.40 15.04 -1.51
N PHE A 192 8.76 14.87 -0.35
CA PHE A 192 9.35 14.14 0.77
C PHE A 192 9.62 12.69 0.38
N SER A 193 8.60 12.01 -0.16
CA SER A 193 8.70 10.60 -0.54
C SER A 193 9.63 10.37 -1.76
N HIS A 194 9.71 11.35 -2.67
CA HIS A 194 10.64 11.29 -3.81
C HIS A 194 12.10 11.33 -3.31
N CYS A 195 12.56 12.46 -2.77
CA CYS A 195 13.97 12.62 -2.37
C CYS A 195 14.16 13.20 -0.96
N GLY A 196 13.14 13.84 -0.37
CA GLY A 196 13.26 14.49 0.94
C GLY A 196 13.58 13.53 2.08
N TRP A 197 13.15 12.27 2.02
CA TRP A 197 13.48 11.24 3.00
C TRP A 197 14.98 10.94 3.08
N MET A 198 15.70 11.06 1.97
CA MET A 198 17.16 10.90 1.95
C MET A 198 17.88 12.16 2.42
N ILE A 199 17.33 13.33 2.13
CA ILE A 199 17.94 14.64 2.39
C ILE A 199 17.77 15.06 3.85
N LEU A 200 16.66 14.70 4.48
CA LEU A 200 16.33 15.13 5.84
C LEU A 200 16.75 14.09 6.88
N ILE A 201 17.15 14.56 8.06
CA ILE A 201 17.40 13.69 9.20
C ILE A 201 16.08 13.02 9.61
N HIS A 202 16.09 11.68 9.62
CA HIS A 202 14.95 10.88 10.07
C HIS A 202 14.56 11.18 11.52
N ASN A 203 13.27 11.02 11.82
CA ASN A 203 12.82 11.04 13.21
C ASN A 203 13.31 9.79 13.97
N LEU A 204 13.23 9.81 15.30
CA LEU A 204 13.72 8.72 16.14
C LEU A 204 12.97 7.41 15.93
N LYS A 205 11.66 7.46 15.60
CA LYS A 205 10.83 6.28 15.35
C LYS A 205 11.23 5.57 14.06
N VAL A 206 11.41 6.32 12.97
CA VAL A 206 11.94 5.83 11.68
C VAL A 206 13.33 5.26 11.89
N SER A 207 14.20 6.00 12.58
CA SER A 207 15.57 5.54 12.85
C SER A 207 15.60 4.23 13.64
N LYS A 208 14.66 4.05 14.58
CA LYS A 208 14.49 2.79 15.32
C LYS A 208 13.99 1.68 14.39
N ALA A 209 12.96 1.93 13.59
CA ALA A 209 12.40 0.96 12.65
C ALA A 209 13.44 0.45 11.62
N ILE A 210 14.30 1.33 11.12
CA ILE A 210 15.41 0.95 10.22
C ILE A 210 16.40 0.04 10.96
N ARG A 211 16.77 0.36 12.21
CA ARG A 211 17.70 -0.46 13.00
C ARG A 211 17.14 -1.82 13.42
N GLU A 212 15.83 -1.92 13.60
CA GLU A 212 15.16 -3.19 13.92
C GLU A 212 15.28 -4.23 12.80
N SER A 213 15.52 -3.80 11.56
CA SER A 213 15.70 -4.68 10.38
C SER A 213 17.11 -5.31 10.35
N LYS A 214 17.54 -5.94 11.46
CA LYS A 214 18.90 -6.41 11.78
C LYS A 214 19.75 -6.82 10.57
N LEU A 215 20.97 -6.32 10.54
CA LEU A 215 21.98 -6.63 9.51
C LEU A 215 22.39 -8.09 9.49
N ASP A 216 22.23 -8.77 10.63
CA ASP A 216 22.59 -10.17 10.79
C ASP A 216 21.73 -11.12 9.96
N GLU A 217 20.65 -10.61 9.37
CA GLU A 217 19.74 -11.37 8.51
C GLU A 217 20.04 -11.21 7.01
N LEU A 218 20.95 -10.29 6.63
CA LEU A 218 21.30 -10.13 5.22
C LEU A 218 22.23 -11.26 4.76
N PRO A 219 21.95 -11.91 3.63
CA PRO A 219 22.87 -12.90 3.06
C PRO A 219 24.13 -12.20 2.53
N ASN A 220 25.22 -12.96 2.33
CA ASN A 220 26.50 -12.44 1.83
C ASN A 220 27.05 -11.23 2.64
N LYS A 221 27.01 -11.35 3.98
CA LYS A 221 27.38 -10.30 4.94
C LYS A 221 28.74 -9.65 4.67
N LYS A 222 29.74 -10.41 4.22
CA LYS A 222 31.08 -9.92 3.90
C LYS A 222 31.06 -8.89 2.78
N ALA A 223 30.43 -9.21 1.64
CA ALA A 223 30.26 -8.29 0.52
C ALA A 223 29.43 -7.05 0.90
N VAL A 224 28.34 -7.24 1.66
CA VAL A 224 27.49 -6.13 2.14
C VAL A 224 28.26 -5.20 3.08
N LYS A 225 29.04 -5.75 4.02
CA LYS A 225 29.88 -4.98 4.93
C LYS A 225 30.99 -4.24 4.19
N TRP A 226 31.70 -4.94 3.30
CA TRP A 226 32.73 -4.32 2.45
C TRP A 226 32.17 -3.14 1.66
N GLN A 227 31.02 -3.31 1.02
CA GLN A 227 30.41 -2.23 0.25
C GLN A 227 29.95 -1.07 1.13
N ALA A 228 29.42 -1.34 2.32
CA ALA A 228 29.01 -0.30 3.26
C ALA A 228 30.21 0.50 3.80
N ASP A 229 31.30 -0.18 4.14
CA ASP A 229 32.53 0.42 4.68
C ASP A 229 33.26 1.26 3.60
N ASN A 230 33.13 0.89 2.31
CA ASN A 230 33.80 1.54 1.17
C ASN A 230 32.85 2.36 0.28
N TYR A 231 31.61 2.61 0.71
CA TYR A 231 30.52 3.08 -0.17
C TYR A 231 30.87 4.34 -0.97
N HIS A 232 31.38 5.37 -0.29
CA HIS A 232 31.70 6.65 -0.93
C HIS A 232 32.87 6.53 -1.92
N LEU A 233 33.88 5.70 -1.60
CA LEU A 233 34.99 5.42 -2.50
C LEU A 233 34.50 4.65 -3.74
N LEU A 234 33.64 3.66 -3.56
CA LEU A 234 33.03 2.91 -4.66
C LEU A 234 32.16 3.82 -5.54
N PHE A 235 31.40 4.74 -4.94
CA PHE A 235 30.63 5.73 -5.70
C PHE A 235 31.53 6.65 -6.54
N ILE A 236 32.58 7.23 -5.95
CA ILE A 236 33.50 8.11 -6.68
C ILE A 236 34.19 7.33 -7.81
N THR A 237 34.67 6.12 -7.54
CA THR A 237 35.41 5.32 -8.52
C THR A 237 34.49 4.74 -9.59
N VAL A 238 33.51 3.91 -9.22
CA VAL A 238 32.62 3.21 -10.15
C VAL A 238 31.56 4.13 -10.76
N GLY A 239 31.07 5.09 -9.97
CA GLY A 239 30.03 6.02 -10.40
C GLY A 239 30.54 7.15 -11.28
N LEU A 240 31.77 7.66 -11.05
CA LEU A 240 32.27 8.88 -11.70
C LEU A 240 33.61 8.67 -12.45
N MET A 241 34.65 8.15 -11.79
CA MET A 241 36.00 8.08 -12.38
C MET A 241 36.10 7.05 -13.50
N ILE A 242 35.67 5.80 -13.27
CA ILE A 242 35.75 4.73 -14.27
C ILE A 242 34.97 5.11 -15.55
N PRO A 243 33.74 5.63 -15.48
CA PRO A 243 33.04 6.09 -16.68
C PRO A 243 33.80 7.17 -17.46
N SER A 244 34.40 8.14 -16.78
CA SER A 244 35.23 9.17 -17.39
C SER A 244 36.47 8.59 -18.08
N LEU A 245 37.19 7.69 -17.41
CA LEU A 245 38.38 7.04 -17.94
C LEU A 245 38.07 6.14 -19.14
N VAL A 246 36.97 5.39 -19.11
CA VAL A 246 36.53 4.56 -20.24
C VAL A 246 36.24 5.44 -21.46
N CYS A 247 35.46 6.51 -21.30
CA CYS A 247 35.16 7.40 -22.42
C CYS A 247 36.42 8.09 -22.96
N GLY A 248 37.33 8.48 -22.06
CA GLY A 248 38.61 9.07 -22.41
C GLY A 248 39.55 8.14 -23.16
N TRP A 249 39.75 6.91 -22.69
CA TRP A 249 40.69 5.97 -23.32
C TRP A 249 40.21 5.42 -24.65
N PHE A 250 38.90 5.16 -24.81
CA PHE A 250 38.39 4.52 -26.02
C PHE A 250 38.02 5.51 -27.12
N TRP A 251 37.61 6.74 -26.78
CA TRP A 251 37.20 7.74 -27.77
C TRP A 251 37.49 9.20 -27.36
N ASN A 252 38.48 9.41 -26.48
CA ASN A 252 39.02 10.72 -26.07
C ASN A 252 37.98 11.71 -25.50
N ASP A 253 36.96 11.20 -24.82
CA ASP A 253 35.89 12.03 -24.22
C ASP A 253 35.85 11.91 -22.68
N TYR A 254 36.95 12.29 -22.02
CA TYR A 254 37.06 12.23 -20.55
C TYR A 254 35.98 13.08 -19.86
N LEU A 255 35.79 14.31 -20.32
CA LEU A 255 34.85 15.26 -19.71
C LEU A 255 33.40 14.88 -20.00
N GLY A 256 33.08 14.46 -21.23
CA GLY A 256 31.75 13.93 -21.55
C GLY A 256 31.45 12.65 -20.76
N GLY A 257 32.42 11.76 -20.58
CA GLY A 257 32.27 10.59 -19.72
C GLY A 257 31.96 10.95 -18.26
N LEU A 258 32.64 11.95 -17.70
CA LEU A 258 32.39 12.43 -16.33
C LEU A 258 31.00 13.06 -16.18
N ILE A 259 30.61 13.91 -17.14
CA ILE A 259 29.34 14.65 -17.11
C ILE A 259 28.16 13.71 -17.38
N TYR A 260 28.17 13.01 -18.52
CA TYR A 260 27.02 12.24 -18.99
C TYR A 260 26.97 10.84 -18.39
N ALA A 261 28.07 10.08 -18.42
CA ALA A 261 28.12 8.72 -17.88
C ALA A 261 28.39 8.68 -16.36
N GLY A 262 28.87 9.79 -15.78
CA GLY A 262 29.01 9.99 -14.34
C GLY A 262 27.80 10.70 -13.73
N PHE A 263 27.86 12.04 -13.65
CA PHE A 263 26.91 12.85 -12.90
C PHE A 263 25.45 12.74 -13.38
N LEU A 264 25.18 12.96 -14.67
CA LEU A 264 23.81 12.97 -15.21
C LEU A 264 23.19 11.57 -15.19
N LYS A 265 23.96 10.53 -15.52
CA LYS A 265 23.53 9.13 -15.36
C LYS A 265 23.18 8.83 -13.91
N THR A 266 24.00 9.23 -12.94
CA THR A 266 23.70 9.03 -11.52
C THR A 266 22.43 9.76 -11.11
N ALA A 267 22.23 11.00 -11.53
CA ALA A 267 21.01 11.75 -11.27
C ALA A 267 19.77 11.03 -11.83
N LEU A 268 19.84 10.55 -13.08
CA LEU A 268 18.77 9.78 -13.70
C LEU A 268 18.47 8.49 -12.92
N THR A 269 19.50 7.72 -12.55
CA THR A 269 19.34 6.51 -11.74
C THR A 269 18.71 6.80 -10.37
N GLN A 270 19.15 7.85 -9.68
CA GLN A 270 18.57 8.27 -8.40
C GLN A 270 17.08 8.60 -8.55
N HIS A 271 16.72 9.42 -9.55
CA HIS A 271 15.33 9.78 -9.79
C HIS A 271 14.45 8.59 -10.21
N SER A 272 14.99 7.61 -10.95
CA SER A 272 14.28 6.34 -11.21
C SER A 272 13.99 5.58 -9.92
N VAL A 273 14.96 5.47 -9.00
CA VAL A 273 14.75 4.82 -7.69
C VAL A 273 13.76 5.61 -6.82
N PHE A 274 13.84 6.93 -6.81
CA PHE A 274 12.95 7.79 -6.03
C PHE A 274 11.52 7.85 -6.57
N ALA A 275 11.35 7.63 -7.87
CA ALA A 275 10.05 7.55 -8.52
C ALA A 275 9.20 6.38 -7.98
N THR A 276 9.81 5.26 -7.56
CA THR A 276 9.05 4.13 -6.99
C THR A 276 8.33 4.54 -5.70
N ASN A 277 9.00 5.31 -4.83
CA ASN A 277 8.44 5.74 -3.56
C ASN A 277 7.36 6.83 -3.74
N SER A 278 7.49 7.66 -4.78
CA SER A 278 6.63 8.82 -5.02
C SER A 278 5.55 8.55 -6.05
N LEU A 279 5.90 8.46 -7.33
CA LEU A 279 4.97 8.14 -8.42
C LEU A 279 4.29 6.80 -8.20
N GLY A 280 5.04 5.81 -7.72
CA GLY A 280 4.53 4.48 -7.41
C GLY A 280 3.48 4.43 -6.29
N HIS A 281 3.42 5.46 -5.45
CA HIS A 281 2.42 5.62 -4.38
C HIS A 281 1.34 6.66 -4.71
N THR A 282 1.32 7.19 -5.93
CA THR A 282 0.36 8.25 -6.31
C THR A 282 -0.41 7.95 -7.60
N ILE A 283 0.26 7.48 -8.66
CA ILE A 283 -0.33 7.31 -9.99
C ILE A 283 -0.30 5.83 -10.40
N GLY A 284 -1.44 5.29 -10.83
CA GLY A 284 -1.57 3.91 -11.32
C GLY A 284 -2.79 3.16 -10.78
N THR A 285 -2.81 1.84 -10.96
CA THR A 285 -3.93 0.95 -10.60
C THR A 285 -3.61 0.12 -9.34
N ARG A 286 -4.65 -0.43 -8.69
CA ARG A 286 -4.52 -1.33 -7.52
C ARG A 286 -5.31 -2.63 -7.73
N PRO A 287 -4.85 -3.52 -8.63
CA PRO A 287 -5.61 -4.71 -8.99
C PRO A 287 -5.64 -5.81 -7.92
N TYR A 288 -4.72 -5.83 -6.96
CA TYR A 288 -4.64 -6.89 -5.94
C TYR A 288 -5.10 -6.45 -4.55
N ASN A 289 -4.77 -5.22 -4.15
CA ASN A 289 -5.12 -4.70 -2.83
C ASN A 289 -5.10 -3.17 -2.81
N ASP A 290 -6.16 -2.55 -2.30
CA ASP A 290 -6.27 -1.09 -2.19
C ASP A 290 -6.05 -0.53 -0.77
N GLY A 291 -5.74 -1.39 0.21
CA GLY A 291 -5.53 -1.03 1.61
C GLY A 291 -4.26 -0.22 1.88
N LYS A 292 -3.30 -0.24 0.95
CA LYS A 292 -2.09 0.58 0.97
C LYS A 292 -2.00 1.44 -0.29
N SER A 293 -1.15 2.45 -0.27
CA SER A 293 -0.95 3.40 -1.37
C SER A 293 -0.23 2.88 -2.64
N PRO A 294 0.65 1.84 -2.62
CA PRO A 294 1.33 1.33 -3.81
C PRO A 294 0.41 1.00 -4.98
N ARG A 295 0.86 1.33 -6.19
CA ARG A 295 0.12 1.18 -7.45
C ARG A 295 0.97 0.54 -8.54
N ASN A 296 0.30 -0.12 -9.48
CA ASN A 296 0.91 -0.55 -10.73
C ASN A 296 0.88 0.59 -11.74
N ASN A 297 2.02 0.87 -12.38
CA ASN A 297 2.16 1.95 -13.34
C ASN A 297 3.14 1.56 -14.46
N VAL A 298 2.62 1.46 -15.69
CA VAL A 298 3.40 1.02 -16.87
C VAL A 298 4.55 1.97 -17.19
N LEU A 299 4.32 3.29 -17.15
CA LEU A 299 5.38 4.27 -17.40
C LEU A 299 6.47 4.19 -16.34
N LEU A 300 6.08 4.07 -15.07
CA LEU A 300 7.02 3.86 -13.98
C LEU A 300 7.82 2.57 -14.18
N ASN A 301 7.17 1.53 -14.69
CA ASN A 301 7.79 0.23 -14.91
C ASN A 301 8.88 0.29 -15.99
N LEU A 302 8.68 1.12 -17.03
CA LEU A 302 9.69 1.40 -18.05
C LEU A 302 10.90 2.14 -17.46
N ILE A 303 10.68 3.25 -16.74
CA ILE A 303 11.78 4.09 -16.21
C ILE A 303 12.56 3.42 -15.06
N THR A 304 11.95 2.44 -14.40
CA THR A 304 12.57 1.71 -13.28
C THR A 304 13.06 0.32 -13.65
N LEU A 305 12.94 -0.08 -14.92
CA LEU A 305 13.39 -1.39 -15.43
C LEU A 305 12.75 -2.57 -14.68
N GLY A 306 11.44 -2.49 -14.45
CA GLY A 306 10.64 -3.57 -13.89
C GLY A 306 10.14 -3.35 -12.45
N GLU A 307 10.30 -2.17 -11.86
CA GLU A 307 9.91 -1.88 -10.46
C GLU A 307 8.64 -1.01 -10.35
N GLY A 308 7.88 -0.85 -11.44
CA GLY A 308 6.69 0.01 -11.47
C GLY A 308 5.38 -0.68 -11.08
N ASN A 309 5.38 -2.01 -11.00
CA ASN A 309 4.22 -2.80 -10.59
C ASN A 309 4.18 -3.00 -9.07
N LEU A 310 4.11 -1.89 -8.33
CA LEU A 310 4.26 -1.90 -6.88
C LEU A 310 3.05 -2.48 -6.15
N ASN A 311 1.84 -2.44 -6.72
CA ASN A 311 0.69 -3.07 -6.09
C ASN A 311 0.86 -4.59 -6.01
N PHE A 312 1.37 -5.21 -7.08
CA PHE A 312 1.75 -6.62 -7.07
C PHE A 312 2.88 -6.88 -6.07
N HIS A 313 3.94 -6.08 -6.15
CA HIS A 313 5.11 -6.23 -5.30
C HIS A 313 4.79 -6.18 -3.80
N TYR A 314 3.90 -5.29 -3.39
CA TYR A 314 3.51 -5.14 -1.99
C TYR A 314 2.65 -6.29 -1.47
N GLU A 315 1.85 -6.89 -2.34
CA GLU A 315 1.03 -8.05 -2.01
C GLU A 315 1.88 -9.33 -1.97
N PHE A 316 2.87 -9.44 -2.88
CA PHE A 316 3.72 -10.61 -3.06
C PHE A 316 5.22 -10.27 -2.99
N PRO A 317 5.73 -9.74 -1.85
CA PRO A 317 7.09 -9.18 -1.77
C PRO A 317 8.21 -10.19 -2.03
N MET A 318 7.95 -11.47 -1.76
CA MET A 318 8.91 -12.55 -1.96
C MET A 318 9.02 -13.02 -3.42
N ASP A 319 8.08 -12.68 -4.30
CA ASP A 319 8.13 -13.09 -5.70
C ASP A 319 9.32 -12.38 -6.38
N TYR A 320 10.16 -13.12 -7.10
CA TYR A 320 11.30 -12.53 -7.81
C TYR A 320 10.87 -11.64 -8.98
N ARG A 321 9.58 -11.65 -9.35
CA ARG A 321 8.95 -10.81 -10.36
C ARG A 321 8.16 -9.72 -9.67
N ASN A 322 7.99 -8.59 -10.35
CA ASN A 322 7.01 -7.58 -9.93
C ASN A 322 5.66 -7.72 -10.66
N SER A 323 5.42 -8.82 -11.37
CA SER A 323 4.13 -9.13 -11.98
C SER A 323 4.00 -10.61 -12.28
N ASN A 324 2.76 -11.12 -12.25
CA ASN A 324 2.46 -12.46 -12.73
C ASN A 324 2.28 -12.53 -14.27
N VAL A 325 2.09 -11.39 -14.93
CA VAL A 325 1.92 -11.27 -16.38
C VAL A 325 3.25 -11.53 -17.09
N TRP A 326 3.24 -12.28 -18.19
CA TRP A 326 4.46 -12.71 -18.85
C TRP A 326 5.07 -11.63 -19.76
N TYR A 327 4.23 -10.77 -20.35
CA TYR A 327 4.63 -9.68 -21.27
C TYR A 327 4.89 -8.35 -20.57
N ASP A 328 4.69 -8.25 -19.25
CA ASP A 328 5.04 -7.05 -18.51
C ASP A 328 6.54 -6.78 -18.59
N PHE A 329 6.89 -5.53 -18.92
CA PHE A 329 8.27 -5.10 -19.05
C PHE A 329 9.01 -5.21 -17.71
N ASP A 330 9.85 -6.23 -17.56
CA ASP A 330 10.67 -6.44 -16.37
C ASP A 330 12.04 -7.00 -16.78
N PRO A 331 12.95 -6.14 -17.29
CA PRO A 331 14.31 -6.55 -17.64
C PRO A 331 15.05 -7.19 -16.47
N THR A 332 14.78 -6.76 -15.24
CA THR A 332 15.40 -7.31 -14.02
C THR A 332 15.00 -8.79 -13.85
N ARG A 333 13.72 -9.14 -14.03
CA ARG A 333 13.25 -10.54 -14.04
C ARG A 333 13.94 -11.35 -15.12
N TRP A 334 14.09 -10.80 -16.33
CA TRP A 334 14.74 -11.53 -17.43
C TRP A 334 16.21 -11.78 -17.14
N LEU A 335 16.93 -10.81 -16.59
CA LEU A 335 18.32 -10.98 -16.14
C LEU A 335 18.42 -12.04 -15.04
N ILE A 336 17.55 -11.99 -14.02
CA ILE A 336 17.53 -13.00 -12.95
C ILE A 336 17.30 -14.40 -13.52
N LYS A 337 16.35 -14.54 -14.47
CA LYS A 337 16.06 -15.81 -15.13
C LYS A 337 17.26 -16.30 -15.95
N LEU A 338 17.93 -15.42 -16.69
CA LEU A 338 19.16 -15.75 -17.42
C LEU A 338 20.27 -16.23 -16.48
N LEU A 339 20.51 -15.49 -15.39
CA LEU A 339 21.49 -15.88 -14.36
C LEU A 339 21.13 -17.20 -13.68
N CYS A 340 19.84 -17.52 -13.55
CA CYS A 340 19.38 -18.81 -13.07
C CYS A 340 19.68 -19.93 -14.08
N CYS A 341 19.44 -19.72 -15.37
CA CYS A 341 19.80 -20.68 -16.43
C CYS A 341 21.32 -20.93 -16.49
N LEU A 342 22.13 -19.92 -16.16
CA LEU A 342 23.59 -20.00 -16.08
C LEU A 342 24.11 -20.50 -14.71
N ASN A 343 23.24 -20.95 -13.80
CA ASN A 343 23.57 -21.43 -12.45
C ASN A 343 24.24 -20.40 -11.51
N PHE A 344 24.17 -19.10 -11.81
CA PHE A 344 24.63 -18.04 -10.91
C PHE A 344 23.61 -17.69 -9.82
N VAL A 345 22.33 -17.92 -10.10
CA VAL A 345 21.20 -17.72 -9.19
C VAL A 345 20.45 -19.04 -9.02
N LYS A 346 19.97 -19.33 -7.80
CA LYS A 346 19.16 -20.52 -7.51
C LYS A 346 17.90 -20.17 -6.71
N HIS A 347 17.00 -21.14 -6.57
CA HIS A 347 15.80 -21.07 -5.72
C HIS A 347 14.91 -19.84 -5.98
N LEU A 348 14.56 -19.59 -7.25
CA LEU A 348 13.63 -18.50 -7.61
C LEU A 348 12.27 -18.70 -6.93
N LYS A 349 11.90 -17.78 -6.05
CA LYS A 349 10.59 -17.77 -5.39
C LYS A 349 9.56 -17.13 -6.30
N LYS A 350 8.51 -17.88 -6.59
CA LYS A 350 7.40 -17.45 -7.44
C LYS A 350 6.09 -17.76 -6.71
N THR A 351 5.25 -16.75 -6.53
CA THR A 351 3.90 -16.95 -6.01
C THR A 351 3.08 -17.76 -7.01
N SER A 352 2.30 -18.72 -6.52
CA SER A 352 1.44 -19.55 -7.36
C SER A 352 0.42 -18.67 -8.09
N ASN A 353 0.08 -19.05 -9.32
CA ASN A 353 -0.93 -18.30 -10.08
C ASN A 353 -2.29 -18.31 -9.38
N SER A 354 -2.63 -19.39 -8.67
CA SER A 354 -3.88 -19.48 -7.89
C SER A 354 -3.93 -18.45 -6.77
N THR A 355 -2.86 -18.28 -5.98
CA THR A 355 -2.83 -17.27 -4.91
C THR A 355 -2.90 -15.84 -5.46
N VAL A 356 -2.24 -15.58 -6.59
CA VAL A 356 -2.35 -14.27 -7.25
C VAL A 356 -3.79 -14.02 -7.74
N GLU A 357 -4.41 -15.01 -8.37
CA GLU A 357 -5.78 -14.92 -8.87
C GLU A 357 -6.79 -14.73 -7.73
N MET A 358 -6.62 -15.44 -6.60
CA MET A 358 -7.44 -15.24 -5.40
C MET A 358 -7.43 -13.77 -4.96
N SER A 359 -6.25 -13.13 -4.91
CA SER A 359 -6.13 -11.72 -4.50
C SER A 359 -6.77 -10.78 -5.51
N TYR A 360 -6.58 -11.05 -6.80
CA TYR A 360 -7.19 -10.27 -7.89
C TYR A 360 -8.72 -10.34 -7.84
N VAL A 361 -9.30 -11.55 -7.78
CA VAL A 361 -10.75 -11.77 -7.70
C VAL A 361 -11.33 -11.16 -6.44
N GLN A 362 -10.66 -11.30 -5.29
CA GLN A 362 -11.08 -10.69 -4.03
C GLN A 362 -11.17 -9.15 -4.14
N GLN A 363 -10.21 -8.51 -4.81
CA GLN A 363 -10.24 -7.07 -5.04
C GLN A 363 -11.32 -6.67 -6.06
N GLN A 364 -11.50 -7.42 -7.15
CA GLN A 364 -12.59 -7.18 -8.10
C GLN A 364 -13.97 -7.30 -7.45
N GLN A 365 -14.18 -8.33 -6.62
CA GLN A 365 -15.42 -8.51 -5.89
C GLN A 365 -15.71 -7.32 -4.97
N LYS A 366 -14.70 -6.82 -4.25
CA LYS A 366 -14.84 -5.61 -3.42
C LYS A 366 -15.25 -4.40 -4.26
N LEU A 367 -14.65 -4.20 -5.44
CA LEU A 367 -15.00 -3.10 -6.34
C LEU A 367 -16.42 -3.24 -6.89
N ILE A 368 -16.84 -4.47 -7.21
CA ILE A 368 -18.21 -4.78 -7.66
C ILE A 368 -19.22 -4.50 -6.54
N ASP A 369 -18.94 -4.96 -5.32
CA ASP A 369 -19.80 -4.73 -4.14
C ASP A 369 -19.96 -3.22 -3.86
N ASN A 370 -18.88 -2.45 -3.97
CA ASN A 370 -18.92 -0.99 -3.82
C ASN A 370 -19.73 -0.30 -4.94
N LYS A 371 -19.61 -0.75 -6.19
CA LYS A 371 -20.46 -0.24 -7.29
C LYS A 371 -21.92 -0.60 -7.06
N ARG A 372 -22.18 -1.83 -6.61
CA ARG A 372 -23.52 -2.33 -6.32
C ARG A 372 -24.20 -1.49 -5.23
N SER A 373 -23.49 -1.10 -4.18
CA SER A 373 -24.08 -0.31 -3.07
C SER A 373 -24.51 1.10 -3.47
N GLN A 374 -24.02 1.63 -4.60
CA GLN A 374 -24.39 2.95 -5.13
C GLN A 374 -25.62 2.91 -6.05
N LEU A 375 -26.12 1.72 -6.39
CA LEU A 375 -27.25 1.55 -7.30
C LEU A 375 -28.55 1.30 -6.51
N ASN A 376 -29.68 1.74 -7.07
CA ASN A 376 -30.99 1.45 -6.52
C ASN A 376 -31.43 0.03 -6.92
N TRP A 377 -31.44 -0.89 -5.95
CA TRP A 377 -31.93 -2.26 -6.13
C TRP A 377 -33.37 -2.47 -5.63
N GLY A 378 -34.05 -1.38 -5.27
CA GLY A 378 -35.34 -1.41 -4.59
C GLY A 378 -35.24 -1.69 -3.10
N ILE A 379 -36.40 -1.79 -2.45
CA ILE A 379 -36.50 -2.12 -1.04
C ILE A 379 -36.06 -3.59 -0.86
N PRO A 380 -35.13 -3.89 0.06
CA PRO A 380 -34.75 -5.27 0.37
C PRO A 380 -35.98 -6.09 0.75
N ILE A 381 -36.08 -7.32 0.22
CA ILE A 381 -37.26 -8.18 0.41
C ILE A 381 -37.60 -8.38 1.90
N GLU A 382 -36.60 -8.50 2.76
CA GLU A 382 -36.77 -8.66 4.21
C GLU A 382 -37.46 -7.46 4.90
N LYS A 383 -37.44 -6.29 4.27
CA LYS A 383 -38.07 -5.05 4.78
C LYS A 383 -39.45 -4.81 4.16
N LEU A 384 -39.87 -5.65 3.21
CA LEU A 384 -41.18 -5.52 2.57
C LEU A 384 -42.28 -6.05 3.51
N PRO A 385 -43.42 -5.35 3.61
CA PRO A 385 -44.58 -5.86 4.33
C PRO A 385 -45.16 -7.10 3.62
N VAL A 386 -45.67 -8.03 4.43
CA VAL A 386 -46.35 -9.23 3.94
C VAL A 386 -47.85 -8.94 3.81
N PHE A 387 -48.44 -9.27 2.67
CA PHE A 387 -49.87 -9.15 2.38
C PHE A 387 -50.47 -10.53 2.14
N SER A 388 -51.58 -10.84 2.79
CA SER A 388 -52.41 -12.00 2.40
C SER A 388 -52.99 -11.81 0.99
N PRO A 389 -53.36 -12.89 0.28
CA PRO A 389 -53.99 -12.80 -1.04
C PRO A 389 -55.24 -11.90 -1.06
N ASP A 390 -56.04 -11.93 0.00
CA ASP A 390 -57.25 -11.10 0.12
C ASP A 390 -56.92 -9.62 0.34
N GLU A 391 -55.87 -9.31 1.11
CA GLU A 391 -55.39 -7.94 1.28
C GLU A 391 -54.83 -7.37 -0.03
N PHE A 392 -54.07 -8.17 -0.79
CA PHE A 392 -53.59 -7.75 -2.10
C PHE A 392 -54.74 -7.49 -3.08
N ARG A 393 -55.75 -8.37 -3.13
CA ARG A 393 -56.93 -8.19 -3.99
C ARG A 393 -57.69 -6.90 -3.64
N ARG A 394 -57.95 -6.66 -2.34
CA ARG A 394 -58.58 -5.41 -1.87
C ARG A 394 -57.74 -4.18 -2.19
N LEU A 395 -56.41 -4.29 -2.09
CA LEU A 395 -55.50 -3.19 -2.41
C LEU A 395 -55.54 -2.84 -3.91
N ALA A 396 -55.58 -3.85 -4.78
CA ALA A 396 -55.72 -3.66 -6.22
C ALA A 396 -57.07 -3.02 -6.58
N GLU A 397 -58.19 -3.57 -6.08
CA GLU A 397 -59.54 -3.06 -6.36
C GLU A 397 -59.76 -1.60 -5.93
N LYS A 398 -59.17 -1.20 -4.79
CA LYS A 398 -59.26 0.17 -4.28
C LYS A 398 -58.37 1.16 -5.04
N SER A 399 -57.38 0.70 -5.78
CA SER A 399 -56.38 1.56 -6.42
C SER A 399 -56.74 1.87 -7.87
N LYS A 400 -57.67 2.79 -8.10
CA LYS A 400 -58.13 3.18 -9.46
C LYS A 400 -57.02 3.74 -10.36
N ASP A 401 -56.01 4.37 -9.77
CA ASP A 401 -54.90 5.01 -10.48
C ASP A 401 -53.56 4.26 -10.35
N ARG A 402 -53.56 3.00 -9.85
CA ARG A 402 -52.33 2.21 -9.70
C ARG A 402 -52.40 0.88 -10.44
N TYR A 403 -51.27 0.46 -10.99
CA TYR A 403 -51.07 -0.83 -11.62
C TYR A 403 -50.23 -1.71 -10.71
N LEU A 404 -50.90 -2.54 -9.90
CA LEU A 404 -50.25 -3.53 -9.04
C LEU A 404 -50.20 -4.90 -9.69
N VAL A 405 -49.05 -5.58 -9.64
CA VAL A 405 -48.85 -6.93 -10.17
C VAL A 405 -48.02 -7.79 -9.22
N VAL A 406 -48.29 -9.09 -9.18
CA VAL A 406 -47.43 -10.06 -8.49
C VAL A 406 -46.49 -10.70 -9.50
N VAL A 407 -45.20 -10.73 -9.21
CA VAL A 407 -44.19 -11.49 -9.96
C VAL A 407 -43.32 -12.22 -8.97
N SER A 408 -43.25 -13.55 -9.09
CA SER A 408 -42.52 -14.47 -8.23
C SER A 408 -42.84 -14.29 -6.73
N GLY A 409 -44.11 -14.05 -6.39
CA GLY A 409 -44.56 -13.85 -5.00
C GLY A 409 -44.24 -12.47 -4.41
N ILE A 410 -43.71 -11.53 -5.22
CA ILE A 410 -43.45 -10.15 -4.81
C ILE A 410 -44.47 -9.22 -5.47
N ILE A 411 -45.05 -8.33 -4.69
CA ILE A 411 -46.00 -7.32 -5.13
C ILE A 411 -45.23 -6.09 -5.61
N HIS A 412 -45.50 -5.68 -6.84
CA HIS A 412 -44.89 -4.52 -7.47
C HIS A 412 -45.94 -3.47 -7.81
N ASP A 413 -45.61 -2.21 -7.57
CA ASP A 413 -46.35 -1.06 -8.08
C ASP A 413 -45.68 -0.55 -9.35
N ILE A 414 -46.18 -1.02 -10.50
CA ILE A 414 -45.64 -0.67 -11.81
C ILE A 414 -46.29 0.57 -12.41
N THR A 415 -47.05 1.33 -11.63
CA THR A 415 -47.71 2.57 -12.08
C THR A 415 -46.75 3.56 -12.75
N PRO A 416 -45.56 3.83 -12.19
CA PRO A 416 -44.62 4.78 -12.81
C PRO A 416 -44.14 4.36 -14.19
N PHE A 417 -44.18 3.06 -14.52
CA PHE A 417 -43.67 2.50 -15.79
C PHE A 417 -44.78 2.05 -16.75
N ALA A 418 -46.04 2.00 -16.31
CA ALA A 418 -47.12 1.37 -17.05
C ALA A 418 -47.34 1.91 -18.47
N LYS A 419 -47.14 3.22 -18.69
CA LYS A 419 -47.29 3.87 -20.01
C LYS A 419 -46.09 3.64 -20.93
N ASP A 420 -44.92 3.43 -20.34
CA ASP A 420 -43.65 3.27 -21.07
C ASP A 420 -43.33 1.79 -21.32
N HIS A 421 -44.16 0.86 -20.83
CA HIS A 421 -43.99 -0.56 -21.05
C HIS A 421 -44.03 -0.89 -22.56
N PRO A 422 -42.97 -1.49 -23.16
CA PRO A 422 -42.89 -1.70 -24.60
C PRO A 422 -43.97 -2.62 -25.19
N GLY A 423 -44.52 -3.53 -24.39
CA GLY A 423 -45.66 -4.36 -24.77
C GLY A 423 -47.02 -3.62 -24.74
N GLY A 424 -47.00 -2.33 -24.39
CA GLY A 424 -48.17 -1.48 -24.32
C GLY A 424 -48.93 -1.54 -22.99
N LEU A 425 -49.66 -0.45 -22.71
CA LEU A 425 -50.54 -0.31 -21.55
C LEU A 425 -51.66 -1.37 -21.45
N PRO A 426 -52.24 -1.91 -22.55
CA PRO A 426 -53.28 -2.94 -22.45
C PRO A 426 -52.83 -4.21 -21.71
N LEU A 427 -51.59 -4.65 -21.91
CA LEU A 427 -51.05 -5.82 -21.20
C LEU A 427 -50.88 -5.55 -19.70
N ILE A 428 -50.45 -4.34 -19.34
CA ILE A 428 -50.32 -3.91 -17.94
C ILE A 428 -51.69 -3.85 -17.25
N LYS A 429 -52.69 -3.28 -17.93
CA LYS A 429 -54.09 -3.28 -17.46
C LYS A 429 -54.62 -4.70 -17.26
N ALA A 430 -54.34 -5.62 -18.18
CA ALA A 430 -54.79 -7.00 -18.10
C ALA A 430 -54.15 -7.78 -16.93
N ALA A 431 -52.92 -7.42 -16.56
CA ALA A 431 -52.16 -8.00 -15.45
C ALA A 431 -52.49 -7.39 -14.07
N HIS A 432 -53.18 -6.25 -14.02
CA HIS A 432 -53.50 -5.57 -12.77
C HIS A 432 -54.25 -6.48 -11.79
N GLY A 433 -53.76 -6.55 -10.55
CA GLY A 433 -54.33 -7.36 -9.47
C GLY A 433 -54.10 -8.86 -9.62
N LYS A 434 -53.25 -9.30 -10.57
CA LYS A 434 -52.99 -10.72 -10.85
C LYS A 434 -51.52 -11.08 -10.64
N ASP A 435 -51.29 -12.40 -10.55
CA ASP A 435 -49.97 -12.99 -10.65
C ASP A 435 -49.57 -13.10 -12.13
N ALA A 436 -48.57 -12.32 -12.52
CA ALA A 436 -48.02 -12.25 -13.86
C ALA A 436 -46.70 -13.04 -14.00
N THR A 437 -46.32 -13.87 -13.02
CA THR A 437 -45.04 -14.58 -12.98
C THR A 437 -44.78 -15.39 -14.25
N THR A 438 -45.76 -16.16 -14.69
CA THR A 438 -45.63 -17.03 -15.86
C THR A 438 -45.49 -16.22 -17.15
N ALA A 439 -46.30 -15.16 -17.29
CA ALA A 439 -46.22 -14.25 -18.43
C ALA A 439 -44.87 -13.50 -18.49
N PHE A 440 -44.32 -13.13 -17.33
CA PHE A 440 -43.06 -12.42 -17.19
C PHE A 440 -41.81 -13.30 -17.44
N ASN A 441 -41.93 -14.62 -17.20
CA ASN A 441 -40.84 -15.60 -17.30
C ASN A 441 -40.98 -16.53 -18.51
N GLY A 442 -41.47 -16.02 -19.65
CA GLY A 442 -41.35 -16.71 -20.93
C GLY A 442 -42.63 -17.29 -21.53
N ALA A 443 -43.76 -17.29 -20.81
CA ALA A 443 -45.03 -17.72 -21.43
C ALA A 443 -45.62 -16.66 -22.37
N VAL A 444 -45.28 -15.38 -22.15
CA VAL A 444 -45.62 -14.28 -23.07
C VAL A 444 -44.35 -13.53 -23.47
N TYR A 445 -43.56 -13.10 -22.48
CA TYR A 445 -42.26 -12.47 -22.72
C TYR A 445 -41.20 -13.03 -21.78
N GLN A 446 -40.05 -13.41 -22.34
CA GLN A 446 -38.84 -13.67 -21.58
C GLN A 446 -38.16 -12.33 -21.30
N HIS A 447 -38.54 -11.64 -20.22
CA HIS A 447 -38.03 -10.30 -19.92
C HIS A 447 -36.49 -10.30 -19.80
N SER A 448 -35.84 -9.17 -20.08
CA SER A 448 -34.38 -9.00 -20.00
C SER A 448 -33.90 -8.70 -18.58
N ASN A 449 -32.59 -8.72 -18.34
CA ASN A 449 -32.02 -8.29 -17.05
C ASN A 449 -32.35 -6.82 -16.73
N ALA A 450 -32.43 -5.95 -17.74
CA ALA A 450 -32.82 -4.55 -17.55
C ALA A 450 -34.26 -4.43 -17.04
N ALA A 451 -35.20 -5.20 -17.61
CA ALA A 451 -36.58 -5.22 -17.15
C ALA A 451 -36.70 -5.78 -15.72
N ARG A 452 -35.92 -6.82 -15.37
CA ARG A 452 -35.87 -7.35 -14.00
C ARG A 452 -35.31 -6.35 -12.99
N ASN A 453 -34.23 -5.66 -13.33
CA ASN A 453 -33.63 -4.63 -12.47
C ASN A 453 -34.59 -3.46 -12.25
N LEU A 454 -35.29 -3.03 -13.30
CA LEU A 454 -36.31 -1.98 -13.21
C LEU A 454 -37.47 -2.41 -12.32
N LEU A 455 -38.01 -3.62 -12.53
CA LEU A 455 -39.09 -4.17 -11.71
C LEU A 455 -38.70 -4.25 -10.23
N ALA A 456 -37.45 -4.59 -9.93
CA ALA A 456 -36.96 -4.64 -8.55
C ALA A 456 -37.08 -3.30 -7.80
N THR A 457 -36.99 -2.16 -8.50
CA THR A 457 -37.15 -0.83 -7.90
C THR A 457 -38.60 -0.49 -7.51
N MET A 458 -39.57 -1.27 -7.99
CA MET A 458 -41.01 -1.02 -7.85
C MET A 458 -41.69 -1.93 -6.81
N ARG A 459 -40.93 -2.59 -5.95
CA ARG A 459 -41.45 -3.51 -4.93
C ARG A 459 -42.16 -2.76 -3.81
N ILE A 460 -43.31 -3.29 -3.39
CA ILE A 460 -44.09 -2.72 -2.29
C ILE A 460 -44.50 -3.75 -1.23
N GLY A 461 -44.38 -5.05 -1.50
CA GLY A 461 -44.79 -6.10 -0.57
C GLY A 461 -44.45 -7.52 -1.01
N VAL A 462 -44.68 -8.47 -0.12
CA VAL A 462 -44.58 -9.93 -0.38
C VAL A 462 -45.97 -10.55 -0.24
N LEU A 463 -46.33 -11.48 -1.12
CA LEU A 463 -47.59 -12.21 -1.06
C LEU A 463 -47.49 -13.42 -0.10
N GLY A 464 -48.31 -13.45 0.94
CA GLY A 464 -48.39 -14.53 1.93
C GLY A 464 -48.77 -15.88 1.29
N GLY A 465 -48.19 -16.98 1.78
CA GLY A 465 -48.25 -18.30 1.13
C GLY A 465 -47.19 -18.52 0.04
N SER A 466 -46.38 -17.50 -0.27
CA SER A 466 -45.21 -17.62 -1.15
C SER A 466 -43.90 -17.75 -0.36
N GLU A 467 -43.94 -18.18 0.92
CA GLU A 467 -42.77 -18.11 1.81
C GLU A 467 -41.56 -18.86 1.26
N ILE A 468 -41.75 -19.99 0.58
CA ILE A 468 -40.65 -20.77 -0.01
C ILE A 468 -39.94 -19.98 -1.13
N LEU A 469 -40.71 -19.25 -1.96
CA LEU A 469 -40.16 -18.38 -3.00
C LEU A 469 -39.48 -17.16 -2.38
N PHE A 470 -40.08 -16.62 -1.32
CA PHE A 470 -39.50 -15.56 -0.50
C PHE A 470 -38.15 -16.00 0.09
N TRP A 471 -38.05 -17.15 0.75
CA TRP A 471 -36.79 -17.62 1.34
C TRP A 471 -35.72 -17.91 0.28
N LYS A 472 -36.11 -18.45 -0.88
CA LYS A 472 -35.18 -18.63 -2.02
C LYS A 472 -34.69 -17.28 -2.56
N GLN A 473 -35.58 -16.33 -2.77
CA GLN A 473 -35.25 -15.02 -3.33
C GLN A 473 -34.51 -14.13 -2.33
N GLN A 474 -34.89 -14.18 -1.05
CA GLN A 474 -34.18 -13.56 0.05
C GLN A 474 -32.76 -14.13 0.17
N ARG A 475 -32.53 -15.44 0.02
CA ARG A 475 -31.16 -15.99 -0.05
C ARG A 475 -30.35 -15.41 -1.22
N ILE A 476 -30.99 -15.07 -2.34
CA ILE A 476 -30.34 -14.44 -3.50
C ILE A 476 -30.07 -12.94 -3.24
N GLU A 477 -30.95 -12.26 -2.48
CA GLU A 477 -30.94 -10.80 -2.31
C GLU A 477 -30.35 -10.28 -0.99
N ASN A 478 -30.55 -10.98 0.13
CA ASN A 478 -29.86 -10.77 1.41
C ASN A 478 -28.38 -11.17 1.38
N LYS A 479 -27.74 -10.96 0.22
CA LYS A 479 -26.32 -10.58 0.16
C LYS A 479 -26.11 -9.18 0.74
N SER A 480 -26.67 -8.87 1.91
CA SER A 480 -25.94 -8.08 2.90
C SER A 480 -24.76 -8.94 3.34
N VAL A 481 -23.74 -9.01 2.47
CA VAL A 481 -22.50 -9.81 2.54
C VAL A 481 -22.28 -10.52 3.89
N PRO A 482 -22.55 -11.84 4.01
CA PRO A 482 -21.43 -12.78 4.06
C PRO A 482 -21.69 -14.22 3.53
N ILE A 483 -20.59 -14.90 3.18
CA ILE A 483 -20.42 -16.34 2.89
C ILE A 483 -21.17 -16.87 1.64
N ASP A 484 -20.68 -16.52 0.45
CA ASP A 484 -20.95 -17.41 -0.69
C ASP A 484 -20.19 -18.72 -0.44
N ASN A 485 -20.79 -19.86 -0.74
CA ASN A 485 -20.06 -21.12 -0.88
C ASN A 485 -19.72 -21.34 -2.36
N ASP A 486 -18.60 -21.98 -2.68
CA ASP A 486 -18.30 -22.41 -4.05
C ASP A 486 -19.25 -23.53 -4.50
N THR A 487 -19.07 -24.02 -5.73
CA THR A 487 -19.89 -25.11 -6.30
C THR A 487 -19.84 -26.40 -5.45
N ASP A 488 -18.83 -26.53 -4.60
CA ASP A 488 -18.58 -27.67 -3.73
C ASP A 488 -19.04 -27.41 -2.27
N GLY A 489 -19.65 -26.25 -2.01
CA GLY A 489 -20.18 -25.92 -0.68
C GLY A 489 -19.17 -25.26 0.26
N ASN A 490 -17.97 -24.88 -0.19
CA ASN A 490 -16.94 -24.26 0.64
C ASN A 490 -17.08 -22.73 0.72
N LYS A 491 -16.95 -22.16 1.92
CA LYS A 491 -17.00 -20.71 2.18
C LYS A 491 -15.96 -19.93 1.34
N ILE A 492 -16.46 -19.08 0.44
CA ILE A 492 -15.70 -18.11 -0.34
C ILE A 492 -15.22 -16.99 0.59
N VAL A 493 -13.91 -16.93 0.78
CA VAL A 493 -13.24 -15.92 1.60
C VAL A 493 -13.08 -14.62 0.81
N ARG A 494 -13.73 -13.53 1.26
CA ARG A 494 -13.65 -12.20 0.63
C ARG A 494 -12.42 -11.40 1.12
N SER A 495 -11.98 -10.42 0.31
CA SER A 495 -10.97 -9.44 0.76
C SER A 495 -11.45 -8.77 2.03
N GLY A 496 -10.64 -8.77 3.10
CA GLY A 496 -11.06 -8.20 4.37
C GLY A 496 -11.72 -9.17 5.36
N ALA A 497 -12.16 -10.34 4.89
CA ALA A 497 -12.96 -11.31 5.65
C ALA A 497 -12.23 -12.64 5.91
N GLN A 498 -10.93 -12.68 5.64
CA GLN A 498 -10.06 -13.79 6.00
C GLN A 498 -10.01 -13.90 7.53
N GLU A 499 -10.14 -15.11 8.07
CA GLU A 499 -10.13 -15.34 9.53
C GLU A 499 -8.82 -14.89 10.20
N THR A 500 -7.74 -14.85 9.43
CA THR A 500 -6.43 -14.31 9.86
C THR A 500 -6.37 -12.79 9.90
N MET A 501 -7.34 -12.07 9.32
CA MET A 501 -7.37 -10.60 9.29
C MET A 501 -8.12 -10.04 10.51
N ASN A 502 -7.39 -9.75 11.59
CA ASN A 502 -7.91 -9.03 12.75
C ASN A 502 -7.53 -7.54 12.68
N LYS A 503 -8.52 -6.64 12.76
CA LYS A 503 -8.33 -5.16 12.79
C LYS A 503 -7.79 -4.65 14.14
N VAL A 504 -6.93 -5.41 14.82
CA VAL A 504 -6.27 -4.97 16.05
C VAL A 504 -5.05 -4.14 15.66
N TYR A 505 -5.23 -2.83 15.58
CA TYR A 505 -4.12 -1.91 15.38
C TYR A 505 -3.28 -1.81 16.66
N GLY A 506 -2.13 -2.49 16.69
CA GLY A 506 -1.09 -2.23 17.71
C GLY A 506 -0.67 -3.39 18.62
N GLY A 507 -0.86 -4.65 18.22
CA GLY A 507 -0.17 -5.78 18.88
C GLY A 507 1.15 -6.07 18.17
N THR A 508 2.28 -6.01 18.88
CA THR A 508 3.48 -6.72 18.45
C THR A 508 3.14 -8.20 18.47
N ALA A 509 3.18 -8.84 17.30
CA ALA A 509 3.17 -10.29 17.24
C ALA A 509 4.51 -10.79 17.80
N ASP A 510 4.57 -11.06 19.09
CA ASP A 510 5.53 -12.03 19.59
C ASP A 510 5.04 -13.38 19.06
N ALA A 511 5.79 -13.92 18.10
CA ALA A 511 5.49 -15.20 17.47
C ALA A 511 5.53 -16.32 18.54
N ALA A 512 4.59 -17.26 18.43
CA ALA A 512 4.59 -18.52 19.16
C ALA A 512 5.81 -19.38 18.80
#